data_AF-A0A8D8LP14-F1
#
_entry.id   AF-A0A8D8LP14-F1
#
_cell.length_a   1.000
_cell.length_b   1.000
_cell.length_c   1.000
_cell.angle_alpha   90.00
_cell.angle_beta   90.00
_cell.angle_gamma   90.00
#
_symmetry.space_group_name_H-M   'P 1'
#
loop_
_entity.id
_entity.type
_entity.pdbx_description
1 polymer ?
#
loop_
_entity_poly.entity_id
_entity_poly.type
_entity_poly.pdbx_seq_one_letter_code
_entity_poly.pdbx_strand_id
1 'polypeptide(L)'
;MNITIMDYKVLLLLTLYILLPTNCVAKRKAKSVSTVIDAKWHLTPTVLEISEYLTEESENLFWEYVEYINSLQPALIDSASDKERYDRALGEAARLLSNPQLNLLKLSLSMHYNSPRVEMYHQIALDRGVKCPVAVDFGDKLVCHLDSLDETVNAYLQKDVSSRPQLDTFRLDHQFPGCRNDSLTVVLYGELGTPEFKQYHDKLKEYAVKKEINYIVRHFVKERQPRKVRLSGYGVELQMKSTEYKATDDAAVQANNTLDEEEEEDEVEGFNFQRLRELYPDQVPSLVKLKTALLESTNEMAPLKVWQFQDLSQQAAQRILDAPHEDQLRTLVHIAQNFPVQARSLVSVKVSAEFRKELKHNQDQFINSLSLGVSEAALYMNGLYFDVDLIDVGKLLDTVRHELRVMQGLFSIGITDESLQKLLSLDLSPSSKTEYGLDIRDSAVQWINDIEKDGKYTRWSFSLMDLLRPTFPGMLRNIRRNLYSLVIICNPAHAASIPLIKL
;
A
#
# COMPACT_ATOMS: atom_id res chain seq x y z
N MET A 1 -34.04 9.97 79.98
CA MET A 1 -32.71 9.68 79.40
C MET A 1 -32.94 9.17 77.97
N ASN A 2 -33.42 10.05 77.06
CA ASN A 2 -34.00 9.68 75.75
C ASN A 2 -33.19 10.24 74.56
N ILE A 3 -31.94 10.65 74.78
CA ILE A 3 -31.13 11.33 73.75
C ILE A 3 -30.24 10.34 72.97
N THR A 4 -30.01 9.12 73.46
CA THR A 4 -29.06 8.18 72.82
C THR A 4 -29.65 7.28 71.73
N ILE A 5 -30.97 7.15 71.61
CA ILE A 5 -31.61 6.22 70.66
C ILE A 5 -31.87 6.89 69.30
N MET A 6 -32.06 8.22 69.27
CA MET A 6 -32.37 8.95 68.04
C MET A 6 -31.13 9.13 67.16
N ASP A 7 -29.96 9.35 67.76
CA ASP A 7 -28.68 9.47 67.04
C ASP A 7 -28.24 8.15 66.40
N TYR A 8 -28.53 7.00 67.03
CA TYR A 8 -28.21 5.70 66.44
C TYR A 8 -29.03 5.40 65.19
N LYS A 9 -30.31 5.82 65.13
CA LYS A 9 -31.14 5.62 63.93
C LYS A 9 -30.71 6.54 62.78
N VAL A 10 -30.31 7.76 63.08
CA VAL A 10 -29.81 8.71 62.07
C VAL A 10 -28.44 8.26 61.56
N LEU A 11 -27.55 7.79 62.44
CA LEU A 11 -26.25 7.22 62.05
C LEU A 11 -26.42 5.92 61.26
N LEU A 12 -27.41 5.09 61.61
CA LEU A 12 -27.71 3.84 60.90
C LEU A 12 -28.34 4.11 59.53
N LEU A 13 -29.15 5.16 59.38
CA LEU A 13 -29.67 5.61 58.08
C LEU A 13 -28.60 6.26 57.19
N LEU A 14 -27.69 7.05 57.78
CA LEU A 14 -26.55 7.62 57.06
C LEU A 14 -25.56 6.54 56.61
N THR A 15 -25.28 5.55 57.46
CA THR A 15 -24.46 4.40 57.07
C THR A 15 -25.17 3.53 56.04
N LEU A 16 -26.49 3.35 56.11
CA LEU A 16 -27.26 2.64 55.06
C LEU A 16 -27.24 3.39 53.72
N TYR A 17 -27.25 4.74 53.73
CA TYR A 17 -27.17 5.56 52.52
C TYR A 17 -25.77 5.57 51.90
N ILE A 18 -24.72 5.46 52.72
CA ILE A 18 -23.32 5.30 52.28
C ILE A 18 -23.04 3.85 51.82
N LEU A 19 -23.79 2.86 52.33
CA LEU A 19 -23.70 1.44 51.98
C LEU A 19 -24.69 1.00 50.89
N LEU A 20 -25.53 1.90 50.36
CA LEU A 20 -26.17 1.65 49.08
C LEU A 20 -25.03 1.50 48.05
N PRO A 21 -24.89 0.33 47.41
CA PRO A 21 -23.90 0.20 46.37
C PRO A 21 -24.24 1.28 45.36
N THR A 22 -23.30 2.20 45.13
CA THR A 22 -23.28 2.94 43.87
C THR A 22 -23.51 1.87 42.82
N ASN A 23 -24.67 1.93 42.16
CA ASN A 23 -24.95 1.09 41.01
C ASN A 23 -23.79 1.38 40.08
N CYS A 24 -22.79 0.50 40.13
CA CYS A 24 -21.69 0.49 39.22
C CYS A 24 -22.41 0.20 37.93
N VAL A 25 -22.71 1.26 37.17
CA VAL A 25 -23.15 1.14 35.79
C VAL A 25 -22.03 0.34 35.17
N ALA A 26 -22.26 -0.97 35.10
CA ALA A 26 -21.38 -1.88 34.43
C ALA A 26 -21.39 -1.35 33.00
N LYS A 27 -20.36 -0.56 32.65
CA LYS A 27 -20.09 -0.19 31.26
C LYS A 27 -20.08 -1.52 30.55
N ARG A 28 -21.18 -1.85 29.85
CA ARG A 28 -21.28 -3.06 29.05
C ARG A 28 -20.03 -3.03 28.19
N LYS A 29 -19.14 -4.01 28.37
CA LYS A 29 -17.95 -4.12 27.53
C LYS A 29 -18.47 -4.17 26.10
N ALA A 30 -18.14 -3.16 25.30
CA ALA A 30 -18.48 -3.14 23.90
C ALA A 30 -17.99 -4.47 23.30
N LYS A 31 -18.88 -5.20 22.63
CA LYS A 31 -18.50 -6.42 21.95
C LYS A 31 -17.59 -6.02 20.79
N SER A 32 -16.30 -6.31 20.88
CA SER A 32 -15.34 -6.03 19.82
C SER A 32 -15.03 -7.31 19.06
N VAL A 33 -14.88 -7.18 17.75
CA VAL A 33 -14.34 -8.24 16.88
C VAL A 33 -12.87 -7.90 16.65
N SER A 34 -11.98 -8.85 16.90
CA SER A 34 -10.55 -8.70 16.63
C SER A 34 -10.09 -9.73 15.61
N THR A 35 -9.33 -9.27 14.62
CA THR A 35 -8.80 -10.09 13.53
C THR A 35 -7.30 -9.85 13.43
N VAL A 36 -6.56 -10.91 13.12
CA VAL A 36 -5.11 -10.87 12.97
C VAL A 36 -4.72 -11.75 11.79
N ILE A 37 -3.79 -11.28 10.97
CA ILE A 37 -3.18 -12.04 9.89
C ILE A 37 -1.71 -12.27 10.23
N ASP A 38 -1.31 -13.54 10.29
CA ASP A 38 0.06 -13.96 10.50
C ASP A 38 0.63 -14.56 9.21
N ALA A 39 1.90 -14.29 8.95
CA ALA A 39 2.65 -14.86 7.83
C ALA A 39 2.93 -16.36 8.04
N LYS A 40 3.38 -17.05 6.98
CA LYS A 40 3.79 -18.45 7.07
C LYS A 40 5.16 -18.64 7.71
N TRP A 41 6.00 -17.60 7.72
CA TRP A 41 7.36 -17.63 8.25
C TRP A 41 7.49 -17.03 9.65
N HIS A 42 8.63 -17.31 10.27
CA HIS A 42 8.99 -16.88 11.62
C HIS A 42 9.46 -15.42 11.63
N LEU A 43 9.45 -14.82 12.82
CA LEU A 43 9.86 -13.44 13.04
C LEU A 43 11.27 -13.19 12.52
N THR A 44 11.40 -12.19 11.65
CA THR A 44 12.65 -11.73 11.09
C THR A 44 13.29 -10.66 11.98
N PRO A 45 14.60 -10.71 12.24
CA PRO A 45 15.29 -9.66 12.98
C PRO A 45 15.20 -8.30 12.28
N THR A 46 14.88 -7.26 13.04
CA THR A 46 14.70 -5.89 12.52
C THR A 46 15.97 -5.33 11.87
N VAL A 47 17.16 -5.70 12.38
CA VAL A 47 18.45 -5.29 11.79
C VAL A 47 18.61 -5.76 10.34
N LEU A 48 18.10 -6.96 10.01
CA LEU A 48 18.15 -7.51 8.67
C LEU A 48 17.12 -6.83 7.76
N GLU A 49 15.93 -6.52 8.28
CA GLU A 49 14.93 -5.76 7.52
C GLU A 49 15.41 -4.34 7.20
N ILE A 50 16.17 -3.71 8.12
CA ILE A 50 16.79 -2.40 7.90
C ILE A 50 17.88 -2.51 6.82
N SER A 51 18.75 -3.51 6.87
CA SER A 51 19.79 -3.67 5.84
C SER A 51 19.19 -3.91 4.45
N GLU A 52 18.13 -4.71 4.36
CA GLU A 52 17.40 -4.89 3.10
C GLU A 52 16.77 -3.58 2.60
N TYR A 53 16.19 -2.76 3.49
CA TYR A 53 15.67 -1.44 3.12
C TYR A 53 16.77 -0.54 2.55
N LEU A 54 17.94 -0.51 3.20
CA LEU A 54 19.07 0.31 2.76
C LEU A 54 19.63 -0.14 1.42
N THR A 55 19.59 -1.44 1.13
CA THR A 55 20.00 -1.98 -0.18
C THR A 55 19.13 -1.44 -1.31
N GLU A 56 17.82 -1.33 -1.09
CA GLU A 56 16.90 -0.72 -2.06
C GLU A 56 17.15 0.76 -2.29
N GLU A 57 17.72 1.44 -1.28
CA GLU A 57 18.19 2.81 -1.44
C GLU A 57 19.46 2.88 -2.28
N SER A 58 20.50 2.16 -1.84
CA SER A 58 21.69 1.89 -2.63
C SER A 58 22.52 0.75 -2.04
N GLU A 59 23.20 0.00 -2.89
CA GLU A 59 24.11 -1.09 -2.46
C GLU A 59 25.25 -0.59 -1.56
N ASN A 60 25.73 0.65 -1.76
CA ASN A 60 26.78 1.23 -0.91
C ASN A 60 26.30 1.45 0.52
N LEU A 61 25.06 1.94 0.71
CA LEU A 61 24.48 2.17 2.04
C LEU A 61 24.33 0.86 2.82
N PHE A 62 24.06 -0.26 2.13
CA PHE A 62 24.05 -1.58 2.77
C PHE A 62 25.40 -1.90 3.40
N TRP A 63 26.49 -1.78 2.63
CA TRP A 63 27.83 -2.09 3.13
C TRP A 63 28.28 -1.12 4.23
N GLU A 64 28.01 0.16 4.10
CA GLU A 64 28.29 1.15 5.17
C GLU A 64 27.53 0.81 6.47
N TYR A 65 26.26 0.38 6.35
CA TYR A 65 25.47 -0.06 7.50
C TYR A 65 26.02 -1.32 8.15
N VAL A 66 26.47 -2.29 7.35
CA VAL A 66 27.12 -3.52 7.85
C VAL A 66 28.36 -3.17 8.69
N GLU A 67 29.19 -2.23 8.23
CA GLU A 67 30.36 -1.76 8.98
C GLU A 67 29.95 -1.08 10.30
N TYR A 68 28.95 -0.20 10.27
CA TYR A 68 28.48 0.50 11.47
C TYR A 68 27.93 -0.46 12.51
N ILE A 69 27.09 -1.41 12.11
CA ILE A 69 26.54 -2.42 13.02
C ILE A 69 27.65 -3.32 13.58
N ASN A 70 28.62 -3.74 12.77
CA ASN A 70 29.76 -4.53 13.24
C ASN A 70 30.71 -3.74 14.17
N SER A 71 30.71 -2.41 14.08
CA SER A 71 31.51 -1.54 14.95
C SER A 71 30.90 -1.29 16.33
N LEU A 72 29.62 -1.63 16.52
CA LEU A 72 28.91 -1.42 17.79
C LEU A 72 29.52 -2.21 18.96
N GLN A 73 29.68 -1.53 20.10
CA GLN A 73 30.05 -2.14 21.37
C GLN A 73 29.06 -1.68 22.46
N PRO A 74 28.38 -2.58 23.19
CA PRO A 74 28.35 -4.05 23.03
C PRO A 74 27.71 -4.48 21.71
N ALA A 75 27.86 -5.75 21.31
CA ALA A 75 27.26 -6.26 20.08
C ALA A 75 25.72 -6.12 20.12
N LEU A 76 25.08 -6.06 18.95
CA LEU A 76 23.64 -5.80 18.91
C LEU A 76 22.84 -6.93 19.55
N ILE A 77 23.31 -8.17 19.41
CA ILE A 77 22.69 -9.36 19.99
C ILE A 77 22.68 -9.33 21.54
N ASP A 78 23.63 -8.64 22.15
CA ASP A 78 23.79 -8.54 23.61
C ASP A 78 22.76 -7.61 24.27
N SER A 79 22.01 -6.81 23.48
CA SER A 79 20.97 -5.94 24.02
C SER A 79 19.80 -6.73 24.61
N ALA A 80 19.28 -6.26 25.75
CA ALA A 80 18.35 -7.01 26.60
C ALA A 80 16.91 -7.03 26.09
N SER A 81 16.53 -6.07 25.23
CA SER A 81 15.17 -5.91 24.72
C SER A 81 15.16 -5.71 23.21
N ASP A 82 14.16 -6.27 22.53
CA ASP A 82 13.94 -6.07 21.09
C ASP A 82 13.77 -4.59 20.73
N LYS A 83 13.18 -3.79 21.65
CA LYS A 83 13.07 -2.34 21.47
C LYS A 83 14.44 -1.66 21.46
N GLU A 84 15.32 -2.06 22.38
CA GLU A 84 16.67 -1.50 22.47
C GLU A 84 17.49 -1.86 21.22
N ARG A 85 17.37 -3.12 20.75
CA ARG A 85 17.97 -3.56 19.48
C ARG A 85 17.48 -2.72 18.31
N TYR A 86 16.16 -2.50 18.23
CA TYR A 86 15.55 -1.65 17.22
C TYR A 86 16.07 -0.20 17.29
N ASP A 87 16.08 0.42 18.47
CA ASP A 87 16.50 1.81 18.64
C ASP A 87 18.00 2.00 18.28
N ARG A 88 18.86 1.04 18.65
CA ARG A 88 20.29 1.04 18.29
C ARG A 88 20.51 0.84 16.79
N ALA A 89 19.83 -0.16 16.20
CA ALA A 89 19.93 -0.44 14.77
C ALA A 89 19.40 0.72 13.91
N LEU A 90 18.32 1.37 14.35
CA LEU A 90 17.77 2.56 13.73
C LEU A 90 18.69 3.78 13.91
N GLY A 91 19.37 3.89 15.06
CA GLY A 91 20.36 4.93 15.33
C GLY A 91 21.51 4.94 14.33
N GLU A 92 22.04 3.77 13.95
CA GLU A 92 23.06 3.68 12.91
C GLU A 92 22.51 3.98 11.51
N ALA A 93 21.29 3.55 11.20
CA ALA A 93 20.63 3.89 9.93
C ALA A 93 20.36 5.39 9.80
N ALA A 94 20.09 6.08 10.92
CA ALA A 94 19.88 7.54 10.96
C ALA A 94 21.11 8.35 10.57
N ARG A 95 22.31 7.76 10.64
CA ARG A 95 23.56 8.42 10.21
C ARG A 95 23.72 8.39 8.69
N LEU A 96 23.06 7.43 8.03
CA LEU A 96 23.12 7.20 6.58
C LEU A 96 21.94 7.85 5.85
N LEU A 97 20.79 7.96 6.50
CA LEU A 97 19.55 8.44 5.90
C LEU A 97 19.16 9.84 6.37
N SER A 98 18.48 10.58 5.51
CA SER A 98 17.80 11.82 5.88
C SER A 98 16.58 11.58 6.78
N ASN A 99 16.13 12.61 7.52
CA ASN A 99 14.95 12.51 8.38
C ASN A 99 13.68 12.00 7.66
N PRO A 100 13.33 12.46 6.43
CA PRO A 100 12.18 11.91 5.72
C PRO A 100 12.34 10.44 5.34
N GLN A 101 13.52 10.02 4.87
CA GLN A 101 13.82 8.62 4.55
C GLN A 101 13.75 7.73 5.79
N LEU A 102 14.21 8.23 6.93
CA LEU A 102 14.12 7.52 8.21
C LEU A 102 12.67 7.32 8.66
N ASN A 103 11.77 8.28 8.39
CA ASN A 103 10.34 8.10 8.66
C ASN A 103 9.71 7.05 7.75
N LEU A 104 10.11 6.98 6.47
CA LEU A 104 9.68 5.91 5.57
C LEU A 104 10.24 4.55 5.98
N LEU A 105 11.50 4.49 6.44
CA LEU A 105 12.09 3.27 7.01
C LEU A 105 11.26 2.78 8.22
N LYS A 106 10.89 3.66 9.15
CA LYS A 106 10.03 3.29 10.30
C LYS A 106 8.68 2.73 9.85
N LEU A 107 8.08 3.31 8.81
CA LEU A 107 6.83 2.82 8.23
C LEU A 107 7.03 1.45 7.56
N SER A 108 8.10 1.28 6.79
CA SER A 108 8.47 0.00 6.17
C SER A 108 8.66 -1.12 7.20
N LEU A 109 9.32 -0.81 8.31
CA LEU A 109 9.56 -1.76 9.42
C LEU A 109 8.27 -2.10 10.17
N SER A 110 7.38 -1.13 10.40
CA SER A 110 6.09 -1.41 11.05
C SER A 110 5.18 -2.30 10.19
N MET A 111 5.42 -2.31 8.87
CA MET A 111 4.74 -3.18 7.92
C MET A 111 5.45 -4.50 7.64
N HIS A 112 6.64 -4.72 8.19
CA HIS A 112 7.48 -5.87 7.85
C HIS A 112 7.67 -6.05 6.33
N TYR A 113 7.76 -4.95 5.59
CA TYR A 113 7.77 -4.94 4.12
C TYR A 113 8.93 -5.78 3.53
N ASN A 114 10.10 -5.72 4.17
CA ASN A 114 11.30 -6.45 3.74
C ASN A 114 11.46 -7.84 4.38
N SER A 115 10.55 -8.24 5.28
CA SER A 115 10.57 -9.56 5.91
C SER A 115 10.56 -10.73 4.90
N PRO A 116 9.78 -10.69 3.79
CA PRO A 116 9.81 -11.76 2.79
C PRO A 116 11.18 -11.96 2.13
N ARG A 117 11.99 -10.89 1.97
CA ARG A 117 13.34 -11.00 1.40
C ARG A 117 14.32 -11.68 2.37
N VAL A 118 14.24 -11.30 3.64
CA VAL A 118 15.02 -11.97 4.70
C VAL A 118 14.62 -13.45 4.83
N GLU A 119 13.34 -13.77 4.63
CA GLU A 119 12.87 -15.16 4.57
C GLU A 119 13.39 -15.90 3.35
N MET A 120 13.40 -15.26 2.17
CA MET A 120 13.95 -15.85 0.94
C MET A 120 15.40 -16.30 1.13
N TYR A 121 16.27 -15.45 1.69
CA TYR A 121 17.66 -15.83 1.96
C TYR A 121 17.79 -16.98 2.96
N HIS A 122 16.91 -17.01 3.95
CA HIS A 122 16.88 -18.10 4.92
C HIS A 122 16.48 -19.43 4.28
N GLN A 123 15.48 -19.45 3.40
CA GLN A 123 15.10 -20.65 2.66
C GLN A 123 16.24 -21.13 1.74
N ILE A 124 16.92 -20.21 1.05
CA ILE A 124 18.11 -20.53 0.23
C ILE A 124 19.20 -21.20 1.09
N ALA A 125 19.46 -20.68 2.29
CA ALA A 125 20.44 -21.25 3.20
C ALA A 125 20.03 -22.65 3.74
N LEU A 126 18.74 -22.87 3.99
CA LEU A 126 18.21 -24.17 4.42
C LEU A 126 18.31 -25.21 3.30
N ASP A 127 17.94 -24.86 2.07
CA ASP A 127 18.07 -25.72 0.89
C ASP A 127 19.53 -26.08 0.63
N ARG A 128 20.44 -25.14 0.88
CA ARG A 128 21.88 -25.37 0.79
C ARG A 128 22.44 -26.26 1.90
N GLY A 129 21.72 -26.39 3.03
CA GLY A 129 22.10 -27.24 4.16
C GLY A 129 22.95 -26.54 5.22
N VAL A 130 22.85 -25.22 5.37
CA VAL A 130 23.57 -24.45 6.40
C VAL A 130 23.05 -24.79 7.80
N LYS A 131 23.93 -25.26 8.70
CA LYS A 131 23.59 -25.67 10.09
C LYS A 131 24.31 -24.87 11.18
N CYS A 132 25.21 -23.99 10.78
CA CYS A 132 26.09 -23.23 11.66
C CYS A 132 25.58 -21.79 11.77
N PRO A 133 25.82 -21.05 12.88
CA PRO A 133 25.37 -19.67 13.01
C PRO A 133 25.89 -18.77 11.88
N VAL A 134 27.15 -18.99 11.49
CA VAL A 134 27.79 -18.39 10.34
C VAL A 134 28.41 -19.49 9.48
N ALA A 135 28.26 -19.41 8.16
CA ALA A 135 28.86 -20.34 7.22
C ALA A 135 29.28 -19.64 5.93
N VAL A 136 30.37 -20.10 5.33
CA VAL A 136 30.88 -19.63 4.05
C VAL A 136 30.71 -20.72 3.00
N ASP A 137 30.07 -20.39 1.89
CA ASP A 137 29.81 -21.29 0.77
C ASP A 137 30.74 -20.98 -0.41
N PHE A 138 31.46 -22.01 -0.82
CA PHE A 138 32.34 -21.99 -1.99
C PHE A 138 31.71 -22.68 -3.20
N GLY A 139 30.48 -23.21 -3.11
CA GLY A 139 29.75 -23.86 -4.21
C GLY A 139 29.83 -25.39 -4.19
N ASP A 140 30.97 -25.95 -3.80
CA ASP A 140 31.14 -27.40 -3.55
C ASP A 140 31.20 -27.74 -2.05
N LYS A 141 31.66 -26.80 -1.22
CA LYS A 141 31.88 -26.99 0.22
C LYS A 141 31.33 -25.82 1.04
N LEU A 142 30.71 -26.16 2.17
CA LEU A 142 30.32 -25.24 3.24
C LEU A 142 31.37 -25.28 4.36
N VAL A 143 31.84 -24.10 4.77
CA VAL A 143 32.85 -23.93 5.82
C VAL A 143 32.24 -23.17 7.00
N CYS A 144 32.26 -23.78 8.18
CA CYS A 144 31.71 -23.20 9.41
C CYS A 144 32.76 -22.78 10.45
N HIS A 145 34.05 -22.98 10.16
CA HIS A 145 35.15 -22.67 11.08
C HIS A 145 36.10 -21.65 10.44
N LEU A 146 36.43 -20.60 11.20
CA LEU A 146 37.30 -19.50 10.78
C LEU A 146 38.71 -19.95 10.40
N ASP A 147 39.25 -20.96 11.06
CA ASP A 147 40.63 -21.43 10.83
C ASP A 147 40.76 -22.11 9.46
N SER A 148 39.74 -22.91 9.10
CA SER A 148 39.71 -23.57 7.80
C SER A 148 39.40 -22.63 6.63
N LEU A 149 38.91 -21.41 6.90
CA LEU A 149 38.53 -20.45 5.87
C LEU A 149 39.74 -20.06 5.03
N ASP A 150 40.83 -19.62 5.68
CA ASP A 150 42.02 -19.11 5.00
C ASP A 150 42.69 -20.21 4.17
N GLU A 151 42.73 -21.44 4.70
CA GLU A 151 43.24 -22.61 3.98
C GLU A 151 42.40 -22.91 2.73
N THR A 152 41.07 -22.89 2.85
CA THR A 152 40.18 -23.15 1.71
C THR A 152 40.25 -22.07 0.65
N VAL A 153 40.23 -20.78 1.02
CA VAL A 153 40.34 -19.66 0.07
C VAL A 153 41.65 -19.78 -0.72
N ASN A 154 42.77 -19.95 -0.03
CA ASN A 154 44.07 -20.09 -0.70
C ASN A 154 44.15 -21.33 -1.61
N ALA A 155 43.53 -22.44 -1.22
CA ALA A 155 43.49 -23.64 -2.04
C ALA A 155 42.69 -23.44 -3.34
N TYR A 156 41.59 -22.67 -3.32
CA TYR A 156 40.82 -22.36 -4.54
C TYR A 156 41.45 -21.26 -5.39
N LEU A 157 42.16 -20.31 -4.78
CA LEU A 157 42.90 -19.28 -5.51
C LEU A 157 44.05 -19.88 -6.34
N GLN A 158 44.69 -20.95 -5.86
CA GLN A 158 45.75 -21.68 -6.57
C GLN A 158 45.23 -22.53 -7.74
N LYS A 159 43.92 -22.82 -7.81
CA LYS A 159 43.31 -23.58 -8.90
C LYS A 159 43.01 -22.70 -10.12
N ASP A 160 43.10 -23.29 -11.30
CA ASP A 160 42.71 -22.65 -12.57
C ASP A 160 41.24 -22.23 -12.55
N VAL A 161 40.92 -21.09 -13.18
CA VAL A 161 39.58 -20.48 -13.20
C VAL A 161 38.49 -21.46 -13.65
N SER A 162 38.78 -22.33 -14.63
CA SER A 162 37.86 -23.35 -15.15
C SER A 162 37.60 -24.51 -14.19
N SER A 163 38.46 -24.71 -13.19
CA SER A 163 38.34 -25.77 -12.19
C SER A 163 37.74 -25.29 -10.86
N ARG A 164 37.38 -24.00 -10.79
CA ARG A 164 36.75 -23.42 -9.60
C ARG A 164 35.26 -23.79 -9.58
N PRO A 165 34.71 -24.06 -8.39
CA PRO A 165 33.27 -24.26 -8.24
C PRO A 165 32.52 -23.00 -8.68
N GLN A 166 31.49 -23.19 -9.52
CA GLN A 166 30.58 -22.12 -9.92
C GLN A 166 29.44 -22.08 -8.91
N LEU A 167 29.15 -20.89 -8.40
CA LEU A 167 28.06 -20.64 -7.46
C LEU A 167 27.02 -19.76 -8.13
N ASP A 168 25.75 -20.14 -8.01
CA ASP A 168 24.63 -19.40 -8.57
C ASP A 168 24.43 -18.09 -7.80
N THR A 169 24.57 -16.97 -8.52
CA THR A 169 24.29 -15.63 -7.99
C THR A 169 22.90 -15.19 -8.43
N PHE A 170 22.19 -14.54 -7.52
CA PHE A 170 20.87 -13.97 -7.76
C PHE A 170 20.98 -12.46 -7.95
N ARG A 171 20.00 -11.88 -8.66
CA ARG A 171 19.95 -10.42 -8.89
C ARG A 171 19.81 -9.61 -7.59
N LEU A 172 19.26 -10.22 -6.56
CA LEU A 172 19.03 -9.58 -5.26
C LEU A 172 20.25 -9.68 -4.34
N ASP A 173 21.23 -10.54 -4.66
CA ASP A 173 22.38 -10.81 -3.80
C ASP A 173 23.22 -9.55 -3.56
N HIS A 174 23.64 -9.37 -2.30
CA HIS A 174 24.49 -8.25 -1.90
C HIS A 174 25.94 -8.50 -2.27
N GLN A 175 26.37 -7.96 -3.42
CA GLN A 175 27.75 -8.10 -3.92
C GLN A 175 28.64 -6.97 -3.36
N PHE A 176 29.85 -7.33 -2.92
CA PHE A 176 30.80 -6.34 -2.42
C PHE A 176 31.37 -5.50 -3.58
N PRO A 177 31.46 -4.16 -3.44
CA PRO A 177 31.95 -3.30 -4.50
C PRO A 177 33.42 -3.60 -4.86
N GLY A 178 33.71 -3.67 -6.16
CA GLY A 178 35.09 -3.82 -6.67
C GLY A 178 35.43 -5.17 -7.31
N CYS A 179 34.44 -6.04 -7.54
CA CYS A 179 34.63 -7.37 -8.11
C CYS A 179 35.03 -7.37 -9.60
N ARG A 180 35.79 -8.40 -10.01
CA ARG A 180 36.15 -8.70 -11.40
C ARG A 180 35.43 -9.98 -11.82
N ASN A 181 34.95 -10.07 -13.06
CA ASN A 181 34.13 -11.20 -13.52
C ASN A 181 34.80 -12.59 -13.43
N ASP A 182 36.14 -12.65 -13.27
CA ASP A 182 36.92 -13.89 -13.19
C ASP A 182 37.31 -14.32 -11.76
N SER A 183 36.84 -13.59 -10.72
CA SER A 183 37.19 -13.89 -9.33
C SER A 183 36.36 -15.04 -8.75
N LEU A 184 36.90 -15.71 -7.72
CA LEU A 184 36.21 -16.79 -7.01
C LEU A 184 34.99 -16.22 -6.26
N THR A 185 33.78 -16.68 -6.57
CA THR A 185 32.58 -16.27 -5.84
C THR A 185 32.46 -16.99 -4.50
N VAL A 186 32.27 -16.22 -3.43
CA VAL A 186 32.17 -16.71 -2.05
C VAL A 186 30.96 -16.06 -1.40
N VAL A 187 30.08 -16.88 -0.83
CA VAL A 187 28.85 -16.40 -0.14
C VAL A 187 28.97 -16.60 1.36
N LEU A 188 28.80 -15.54 2.13
CA LEU A 188 28.69 -15.57 3.58
C LEU A 188 27.22 -15.63 4.00
N TYR A 189 26.85 -16.68 4.72
CA TYR A 189 25.60 -16.80 5.43
C TYR A 189 25.81 -16.45 6.90
N GLY A 190 25.03 -15.50 7.43
CA GLY A 190 25.05 -15.20 8.86
C GLY A 190 24.11 -14.07 9.26
N GLU A 191 24.04 -13.83 10.59
CA GLU A 191 23.21 -12.79 11.19
C GLU A 191 24.05 -11.54 11.50
N LEU A 192 23.62 -10.40 10.94
CA LEU A 192 24.26 -9.11 11.14
C LEU A 192 24.16 -8.65 12.60
N GLY A 193 25.25 -8.12 13.15
CA GLY A 193 25.30 -7.65 14.55
C GLY A 193 25.72 -8.72 15.56
N THR A 194 26.08 -9.92 15.10
CA THR A 194 26.74 -10.95 15.92
C THR A 194 28.26 -10.81 15.85
N PRO A 195 28.99 -11.14 16.95
CA PRO A 195 30.45 -11.06 16.96
C PRO A 195 31.09 -12.09 16.02
N GLU A 196 30.44 -13.23 15.80
CA GLU A 196 30.89 -14.25 14.85
C GLU A 196 30.85 -13.70 13.43
N PHE A 197 29.72 -13.12 13.00
CA PHE A 197 29.59 -12.54 11.66
C PHE A 197 30.68 -11.51 11.36
N LYS A 198 30.99 -10.64 12.34
CA LYS A 198 32.07 -9.65 12.22
C LYS A 198 33.42 -10.30 11.87
N GLN A 199 33.81 -11.37 12.57
CA GLN A 199 35.10 -12.02 12.35
C GLN A 199 35.23 -12.61 10.93
N TYR A 200 34.16 -13.21 10.42
CA TYR A 200 34.14 -13.71 9.04
C TYR A 200 34.12 -12.58 8.02
N HIS A 201 33.34 -11.54 8.29
CA HIS A 201 33.22 -10.39 7.42
C HIS A 201 34.56 -9.66 7.25
N ASP A 202 35.28 -9.38 8.36
CA ASP A 202 36.56 -8.69 8.33
C ASP A 202 37.58 -9.45 7.47
N LYS A 203 37.67 -10.78 7.62
CA LYS A 203 38.54 -11.63 6.79
C LYS A 203 38.16 -11.60 5.32
N LEU A 204 36.90 -11.85 4.98
CA LEU A 204 36.44 -11.90 3.58
C LEU A 204 36.55 -10.53 2.90
N LYS A 205 36.34 -9.45 3.65
CA LYS A 205 36.54 -8.08 3.18
C LYS A 205 38.00 -7.82 2.78
N GLU A 206 38.99 -8.29 3.54
CA GLU A 206 40.40 -8.15 3.18
C GLU A 206 40.72 -8.81 1.82
N TYR A 207 40.17 -10.00 1.56
CA TYR A 207 40.30 -10.68 0.27
C TYR A 207 39.54 -9.97 -0.86
N ALA A 208 38.35 -9.44 -0.58
CA ALA A 208 37.53 -8.71 -1.54
C ALA A 208 38.18 -7.38 -1.95
N VAL A 209 38.80 -6.66 -1.01
CA VAL A 209 39.54 -5.41 -1.28
C VAL A 209 40.76 -5.65 -2.18
N LYS A 210 41.42 -6.82 -2.02
CA LYS A 210 42.49 -7.28 -2.93
C LYS A 210 41.97 -7.73 -4.31
N LYS A 211 40.64 -7.80 -4.49
CA LYS A 211 39.94 -8.25 -5.71
C LYS A 211 40.21 -9.71 -6.08
N GLU A 212 40.52 -10.54 -5.09
CA GLU A 212 40.79 -11.96 -5.28
C GLU A 212 39.50 -12.79 -5.30
N ILE A 213 38.48 -12.35 -4.56
CA ILE A 213 37.18 -13.00 -4.44
C ILE A 213 36.03 -12.06 -4.82
N ASN A 214 34.96 -12.62 -5.35
CA ASN A 214 33.65 -11.97 -5.41
C ASN A 214 32.88 -12.30 -4.12
N TYR A 215 32.79 -11.33 -3.22
CA TYR A 215 32.23 -11.53 -1.88
C TYR A 215 30.74 -11.14 -1.86
N ILE A 216 29.90 -12.08 -1.42
CA ILE A 216 28.45 -11.92 -1.35
C ILE A 216 27.97 -12.21 0.08
N VAL A 217 27.00 -11.43 0.57
CA VAL A 217 26.33 -11.69 1.85
C VAL A 217 24.89 -12.13 1.61
N ARG A 218 24.49 -13.23 2.28
CA ARG A 218 23.11 -13.69 2.38
C ARG A 218 22.71 -13.79 3.84
N HIS A 219 21.53 -13.29 4.19
CA HIS A 219 21.07 -13.28 5.56
C HIS A 219 20.68 -14.69 6.04
N PHE A 220 21.23 -15.12 7.19
CA PHE A 220 20.88 -16.39 7.81
C PHE A 220 20.85 -16.27 9.33
N VAL A 221 19.79 -16.79 9.94
CA VAL A 221 19.62 -16.82 11.39
C VAL A 221 19.34 -18.27 11.76
N LYS A 222 20.23 -18.87 12.56
CA LYS A 222 20.13 -20.29 12.92
C LYS A 222 18.93 -20.58 13.83
N GLU A 223 18.79 -19.83 14.91
CA GLU A 223 17.73 -20.02 15.90
C GLU A 223 16.77 -18.84 15.87
N ARG A 224 15.71 -18.97 15.07
CA ARG A 224 14.64 -17.96 15.03
C ARG A 224 13.61 -18.22 16.11
N GLN A 225 13.06 -17.13 16.64
CA GLN A 225 11.93 -17.24 17.56
C GLN A 225 10.74 -17.91 16.84
N PRO A 226 10.04 -18.89 17.45
CA PRO A 226 8.95 -19.63 16.82
C PRO A 226 7.67 -18.80 16.61
N ARG A 227 7.74 -17.48 16.83
CA ARG A 227 6.64 -16.54 16.62
C ARG A 227 6.55 -16.18 15.14
N LYS A 228 5.34 -16.22 14.58
CA LYS A 228 5.09 -15.80 13.20
C LYS A 228 5.10 -14.28 13.07
N VAL A 229 5.54 -13.77 11.92
CA VAL A 229 5.44 -12.34 11.59
C VAL A 229 3.97 -11.98 11.47
N ARG A 230 3.55 -10.90 12.15
CA ARG A 230 2.20 -10.36 11.98
C ARG A 230 2.24 -9.37 10.82
N LEU A 231 1.40 -9.59 9.83
CA LEU A 231 1.34 -8.73 8.66
C LEU A 231 0.48 -7.49 8.95
N SER A 232 0.73 -6.42 8.22
CA SER A 232 -0.12 -5.23 8.17
C SER A 232 -0.31 -4.78 6.73
N GLY A 233 -1.04 -3.69 6.49
CA GLY A 233 -1.38 -3.23 5.14
C GLY A 233 -2.63 -3.87 4.54
N TYR A 234 -3.42 -4.63 5.33
CA TYR A 234 -4.71 -5.16 4.90
C TYR A 234 -5.89 -4.40 5.52
N GLY A 235 -6.99 -4.35 4.80
CA GLY A 235 -8.29 -3.90 5.30
C GLY A 235 -9.13 -5.08 5.79
N VAL A 236 -9.97 -4.86 6.79
CA VAL A 236 -10.98 -5.83 7.23
C VAL A 236 -12.34 -5.19 7.02
N GLU A 237 -13.16 -5.83 6.20
CA GLU A 237 -14.54 -5.42 6.02
C GLU A 237 -15.48 -6.31 6.85
N LEU A 238 -16.47 -5.68 7.46
CA LEU A 238 -17.61 -6.37 8.06
C LEU A 238 -18.82 -6.14 7.18
N GLN A 239 -18.97 -6.98 6.17
CA GLN A 239 -20.07 -6.85 5.21
C GLN A 239 -21.39 -7.29 5.84
N MET A 240 -22.40 -6.42 5.75
CA MET A 240 -23.77 -6.75 6.12
C MET A 240 -24.41 -7.58 5.01
N LYS A 241 -24.69 -8.87 5.26
CA LYS A 241 -25.29 -9.77 4.26
C LYS A 241 -26.79 -9.54 4.03
N SER A 242 -27.51 -8.99 5.00
CA SER A 242 -28.96 -8.77 4.92
C SER A 242 -29.31 -7.29 4.94
N THR A 243 -28.95 -6.57 3.87
CA THR A 243 -29.43 -5.19 3.62
C THR A 243 -30.64 -5.15 2.69
N GLU A 244 -30.93 -6.24 1.96
CA GLU A 244 -31.92 -6.30 0.87
C GLU A 244 -33.39 -6.42 1.29
N TYR A 245 -33.72 -6.68 2.56
CA TYR A 245 -35.10 -7.05 2.92
C TYR A 245 -36.05 -5.87 3.24
N LYS A 246 -35.65 -4.60 3.10
CA LYS A 246 -36.50 -3.46 3.54
C LYS A 246 -36.47 -2.19 2.67
N ALA A 247 -35.91 -2.21 1.47
CA ALA A 247 -36.25 -1.17 0.48
C ALA A 247 -37.58 -1.55 -0.18
N THR A 248 -38.66 -1.61 0.61
CA THR A 248 -40.00 -1.80 0.06
C THR A 248 -40.30 -0.64 -0.89
N ASP A 249 -40.67 -1.02 -2.10
CA ASP A 249 -41.13 -0.16 -3.18
C ASP A 249 -42.30 0.72 -2.68
N ASP A 250 -42.01 2.00 -2.42
CA ASP A 250 -42.97 2.96 -1.85
C ASP A 250 -44.14 3.29 -2.80
N ALA A 251 -44.17 2.72 -4.01
CA ALA A 251 -45.33 2.83 -4.91
C ALA A 251 -46.62 2.22 -4.32
N ALA A 252 -46.52 1.35 -3.31
CA ALA A 252 -47.68 0.73 -2.65
C ALA A 252 -48.12 1.40 -1.34
N VAL A 253 -47.37 2.35 -0.77
CA VAL A 253 -47.60 2.87 0.60
C VAL A 253 -48.46 4.15 0.63
N GLN A 254 -48.89 4.68 -0.53
CA GLN A 254 -49.84 5.79 -0.57
C GLN A 254 -51.31 5.41 -0.33
N ALA A 255 -51.61 4.12 -0.10
CA ALA A 255 -52.96 3.67 0.19
C ALA A 255 -52.95 2.66 1.34
N ASN A 256 -52.81 3.15 2.58
CA ASN A 256 -53.44 2.60 3.80
C ASN A 256 -53.02 3.43 5.02
N ASN A 257 -53.67 4.59 5.21
CA ASN A 257 -53.73 5.26 6.50
C ASN A 257 -54.78 4.56 7.39
N THR A 258 -54.50 3.33 7.80
CA THR A 258 -55.15 2.70 8.95
C THR A 258 -54.05 2.29 9.90
N LEU A 259 -53.99 3.02 11.01
CA LEU A 259 -53.15 2.74 12.16
C LEU A 259 -53.52 1.36 12.70
N ASP A 260 -52.70 0.35 12.38
CA ASP A 260 -52.64 -0.85 13.20
C ASP A 260 -51.84 -0.50 14.45
N GLU A 261 -52.57 -0.41 15.57
CA GLU A 261 -52.03 -0.33 16.93
C GLU A 261 -51.34 -1.66 17.27
N GLU A 262 -50.12 -1.86 16.75
CA GLU A 262 -49.21 -2.84 17.33
C GLU A 262 -48.68 -2.28 18.65
N GLU A 263 -48.85 -3.06 19.72
CA GLU A 263 -48.48 -2.76 21.10
C GLU A 263 -47.08 -2.10 21.17
N GLU A 264 -47.06 -0.76 21.27
CA GLU A 264 -45.83 -0.01 21.44
C GLU A 264 -45.20 -0.39 22.79
N GLU A 265 -43.96 -0.89 22.76
CA GLU A 265 -43.15 -1.08 23.96
C GLU A 265 -43.05 0.27 24.73
N ASP A 266 -43.78 0.36 25.84
CA ASP A 266 -43.88 1.56 26.67
C ASP A 266 -42.67 1.76 27.60
N GLU A 267 -41.72 0.82 27.57
CA GLU A 267 -40.46 0.88 28.32
C GLU A 267 -39.26 1.01 27.38
N VAL A 268 -38.68 2.21 27.30
CA VAL A 268 -37.48 2.49 26.49
C VAL A 268 -36.35 2.94 27.43
N GLU A 269 -35.21 2.23 27.42
CA GLU A 269 -34.01 2.52 28.26
C GLU A 269 -34.32 2.73 29.76
N GLY A 270 -35.28 1.98 30.30
CA GLY A 270 -35.68 2.05 31.72
C GLY A 270 -36.64 3.20 32.07
N PHE A 271 -37.13 3.95 31.07
CA PHE A 271 -38.22 4.90 31.23
C PHE A 271 -39.56 4.27 30.86
N ASN A 272 -40.49 4.27 31.82
CA ASN A 272 -41.87 3.87 31.56
C ASN A 272 -42.68 5.10 31.11
N PHE A 273 -42.95 5.19 29.81
CA PHE A 273 -43.64 6.33 29.19
C PHE A 273 -45.13 6.38 29.51
N GLN A 274 -45.73 5.29 29.95
CA GLN A 274 -47.10 5.28 30.49
C GLN A 274 -47.16 6.09 31.78
N ARG A 275 -46.26 5.82 32.73
CA ARG A 275 -46.20 6.53 34.01
C ARG A 275 -45.75 7.99 33.89
N LEU A 276 -44.87 8.30 32.94
CA LEU A 276 -44.43 9.67 32.67
C LEU A 276 -45.55 10.54 32.06
N ARG A 277 -46.42 9.95 31.23
CA ARG A 277 -47.62 10.63 30.68
C ARG A 277 -48.64 10.94 31.78
N GLU A 278 -48.79 10.07 32.76
CA GLU A 278 -49.67 10.29 33.92
C GLU A 278 -49.15 11.38 34.87
N LEU A 279 -47.82 11.47 35.04
CA LEU A 279 -47.19 12.42 35.97
C LEU A 279 -47.02 13.83 35.40
N TYR A 280 -46.88 13.98 34.08
CA TYR A 280 -46.70 15.28 33.43
C TYR A 280 -47.66 15.48 32.23
N PRO A 281 -48.97 15.71 32.49
CA PRO A 281 -49.97 15.89 31.43
C PRO A 281 -49.72 17.10 30.53
N ASP A 282 -49.04 18.12 31.03
CA ASP A 282 -48.79 19.38 30.29
C ASP A 282 -47.57 19.31 29.35
N GLN A 283 -46.72 18.27 29.47
CA GLN A 283 -45.45 18.15 28.71
C GLN A 283 -45.40 16.94 27.76
N VAL A 284 -46.57 16.41 27.40
CA VAL A 284 -46.74 15.36 26.38
C VAL A 284 -45.92 15.62 25.10
N PRO A 285 -45.89 16.83 24.49
CA PRO A 285 -45.10 17.04 23.26
C PRO A 285 -43.58 16.92 23.48
N SER A 286 -43.07 17.22 24.67
CA SER A 286 -41.64 17.06 25.00
C SER A 286 -41.30 15.61 25.33
N LEU A 287 -42.21 14.87 25.97
CA LEU A 287 -42.08 13.44 26.23
C LEU A 287 -42.10 12.62 24.93
N VAL A 288 -42.90 13.02 23.94
CA VAL A 288 -42.88 12.40 22.61
C VAL A 288 -41.54 12.65 21.92
N LYS A 289 -41.01 13.88 21.98
CA LYS A 289 -39.66 14.20 21.45
C LYS A 289 -38.54 13.42 22.14
N LEU A 290 -38.66 13.20 23.45
CA LEU A 290 -37.71 12.37 24.22
C LEU A 290 -37.83 10.89 23.82
N LYS A 291 -39.06 10.36 23.70
CA LYS A 291 -39.32 8.98 23.24
C LYS A 291 -38.74 8.77 21.85
N THR A 292 -38.95 9.71 20.92
CA THR A 292 -38.36 9.64 19.57
C THR A 292 -36.84 9.72 19.60
N ALA A 293 -36.24 10.58 20.42
CA ALA A 293 -34.79 10.66 20.56
C ALA A 293 -34.18 9.38 21.16
N LEU A 294 -34.88 8.74 22.10
CA LEU A 294 -34.44 7.48 22.70
C LEU A 294 -34.61 6.29 21.74
N LEU A 295 -35.71 6.24 20.97
CA LEU A 295 -35.89 5.28 19.88
C LEU A 295 -34.87 5.48 18.74
N GLU A 296 -34.49 6.73 18.47
CA GLU A 296 -33.40 7.09 17.57
C GLU A 296 -32.03 6.63 18.08
N SER A 297 -31.80 6.65 19.39
CA SER A 297 -30.56 6.16 20.01
C SER A 297 -30.49 4.64 20.16
N THR A 298 -31.63 3.96 20.27
CA THR A 298 -31.70 2.50 20.55
C THR A 298 -31.73 1.68 19.27
N ASN A 299 -32.26 2.21 18.17
CA ASN A 299 -32.32 1.53 16.89
C ASN A 299 -31.25 2.06 15.93
N GLU A 300 -29.98 1.73 16.22
CA GLU A 300 -28.79 2.13 15.44
C GLU A 300 -28.81 1.60 13.99
N MET A 301 -29.68 0.63 13.67
CA MET A 301 -29.73 -0.06 12.38
C MET A 301 -31.12 -0.06 11.71
N ALA A 302 -31.88 1.03 11.84
CA ALA A 302 -33.12 1.19 11.08
C ALA A 302 -32.83 1.53 9.60
N PRO A 303 -33.53 0.91 8.62
CA PRO A 303 -33.31 1.17 7.20
C PRO A 303 -33.70 2.61 6.83
N LEU A 304 -32.87 3.25 6.00
CA LEU A 304 -33.14 4.58 5.44
C LEU A 304 -34.02 4.49 4.20
N LYS A 305 -34.77 5.56 3.92
CA LYS A 305 -35.61 5.66 2.72
C LYS A 305 -34.80 6.09 1.50
N VAL A 306 -35.23 5.70 0.30
CA VAL A 306 -34.46 5.89 -0.96
C VAL A 306 -34.04 7.34 -1.21
N TRP A 307 -34.92 8.32 -0.95
CA TRP A 307 -34.59 9.74 -1.16
C TRP A 307 -33.56 10.28 -0.15
N GLN A 308 -33.44 9.67 1.03
CA GLN A 308 -32.46 10.08 2.03
C GLN A 308 -31.04 9.72 1.61
N PHE A 309 -30.87 8.73 0.73
CA PHE A 309 -29.57 8.35 0.19
C PHE A 309 -29.00 9.34 -0.83
N GLN A 310 -29.86 10.11 -1.52
CA GLN A 310 -29.41 11.01 -2.60
C GLN A 310 -28.53 12.16 -2.09
N ASP A 311 -28.91 12.75 -0.95
CA ASP A 311 -28.19 13.88 -0.35
C ASP A 311 -27.13 13.44 0.69
N LEU A 312 -27.03 12.14 0.98
CA LEU A 312 -26.24 11.62 2.09
C LEU A 312 -24.74 11.92 1.95
N SER A 313 -24.19 11.88 0.72
CA SER A 313 -22.79 12.20 0.45
C SER A 313 -22.48 13.68 0.73
N GLN A 314 -23.39 14.58 0.36
CA GLN A 314 -23.26 16.03 0.64
C GLN A 314 -23.38 16.32 2.14
N GLN A 315 -24.28 15.63 2.82
CA GLN A 315 -24.46 15.73 4.27
C GLN A 315 -23.24 15.23 5.03
N ALA A 316 -22.64 14.11 4.59
CA ALA A 316 -21.38 13.61 5.13
C ALA A 316 -20.24 14.62 4.96
N ALA A 317 -20.11 15.20 3.76
CA ALA A 317 -19.10 16.20 3.47
C ALA A 317 -19.27 17.47 4.33
N GLN A 318 -20.49 18.00 4.46
CA GLN A 318 -20.79 19.13 5.34
C GLN A 318 -20.43 18.82 6.79
N ARG A 319 -20.77 17.61 7.29
CA ARG A 319 -20.45 17.19 8.66
C ARG A 319 -18.95 17.13 8.94
N ILE A 320 -18.15 16.80 7.93
CA ILE A 320 -16.69 16.80 8.00
C ILE A 320 -16.16 18.23 8.01
N LEU A 321 -16.67 19.11 7.15
CA LEU A 321 -16.26 20.51 7.07
C LEU A 321 -16.65 21.32 8.31
N ASP A 322 -17.79 21.01 8.92
CA ASP A 322 -18.26 21.64 10.16
C ASP A 322 -17.39 21.25 11.37
N ALA A 323 -16.60 20.18 11.28
CA ALA A 323 -15.67 19.79 12.33
C ALA A 323 -14.46 20.76 12.38
N PRO A 324 -13.84 20.92 13.56
CA PRO A 324 -12.59 21.71 13.68
C PRO A 324 -11.52 21.20 12.71
N HIS A 325 -10.74 22.10 12.11
CA HIS A 325 -9.76 21.78 11.07
C HIS A 325 -8.82 20.61 11.42
N GLU A 326 -8.39 20.50 12.68
CA GLU A 326 -7.52 19.42 13.17
C GLU A 326 -8.23 18.05 13.22
N ASP A 327 -9.55 18.04 13.42
CA ASP A 327 -10.35 16.83 13.57
C ASP A 327 -11.08 16.43 12.28
N GLN A 328 -10.98 17.20 11.18
CA GLN A 328 -11.69 16.92 9.93
C GLN A 328 -11.29 15.55 9.34
N LEU A 329 -9.99 15.27 9.25
CA LEU A 329 -9.50 13.98 8.75
C LEU A 329 -9.91 12.82 9.67
N ARG A 330 -9.87 13.03 10.99
CA ARG A 330 -10.30 12.01 11.96
C ARG A 330 -11.80 11.73 11.82
N THR A 331 -12.59 12.77 11.57
CA THR A 331 -14.04 12.68 11.36
C THR A 331 -14.35 11.95 10.05
N LEU A 332 -13.62 12.24 8.97
CA LEU A 332 -13.70 11.50 7.71
C LEU A 332 -13.42 10.01 7.91
N VAL A 333 -12.32 9.66 8.59
CA VAL A 333 -11.95 8.26 8.89
C VAL A 333 -13.04 7.58 9.73
N HIS A 334 -13.56 8.27 10.74
CA HIS A 334 -14.60 7.74 11.62
C HIS A 334 -15.92 7.48 10.89
N ILE A 335 -16.32 8.38 9.99
CA ILE A 335 -17.51 8.23 9.13
C ILE A 335 -17.28 7.08 8.14
N ALA A 336 -16.13 7.02 7.47
CA ALA A 336 -15.83 6.00 6.48
C ALA A 336 -15.78 4.59 7.09
N GLN A 337 -15.16 4.42 8.28
CA GLN A 337 -15.06 3.13 8.96
C GLN A 337 -16.38 2.62 9.54
N ASN A 338 -17.26 3.53 9.97
CA ASN A 338 -18.51 3.18 10.67
C ASN A 338 -19.76 3.69 9.92
N PHE A 339 -19.68 3.81 8.60
CA PHE A 339 -20.70 4.46 7.79
C PHE A 339 -22.12 3.92 8.00
N PRO A 340 -22.37 2.59 8.03
CA PRO A 340 -23.72 2.07 8.18
C PRO A 340 -24.41 2.49 9.49
N VAL A 341 -23.64 2.62 10.58
CA VAL A 341 -24.15 3.04 11.89
C VAL A 341 -24.41 4.56 11.92
N GLN A 342 -23.59 5.34 11.21
CA GLN A 342 -23.70 6.80 11.21
C GLN A 342 -24.68 7.36 10.19
N ALA A 343 -25.09 6.57 9.21
CA ALA A 343 -25.92 7.03 8.10
C ALA A 343 -27.18 7.79 8.56
N ARG A 344 -27.87 7.32 9.61
CA ARG A 344 -29.05 8.01 10.17
C ARG A 344 -28.72 9.37 10.79
N SER A 345 -27.58 9.46 11.47
CA SER A 345 -27.10 10.73 12.05
C SER A 345 -26.72 11.74 10.97
N LEU A 346 -26.35 11.29 9.77
CA LEU A 346 -25.98 12.17 8.67
C LEU A 346 -27.20 12.79 7.98
N VAL A 347 -28.34 12.08 7.94
CA VAL A 347 -29.59 12.58 7.33
C VAL A 347 -30.10 13.87 7.98
N SER A 348 -29.83 14.07 9.27
CA SER A 348 -30.26 15.27 10.00
C SER A 348 -29.37 16.50 9.77
N VAL A 349 -28.22 16.33 9.11
CA VAL A 349 -27.28 17.43 8.83
C VAL A 349 -27.84 18.32 7.73
N LYS A 350 -27.90 19.62 8.00
CA LYS A 350 -28.35 20.62 7.03
C LYS A 350 -27.21 21.02 6.13
N VAL A 351 -27.36 20.83 4.83
CA VAL A 351 -26.38 21.24 3.82
C VAL A 351 -26.62 22.70 3.45
N SER A 352 -25.56 23.51 3.48
CA SER A 352 -25.64 24.92 3.07
C SER A 352 -25.83 25.05 1.55
N ALA A 353 -26.58 26.07 1.11
CA ALA A 353 -26.81 26.31 -0.32
C ALA A 353 -25.55 26.78 -1.06
N GLU A 354 -24.61 27.39 -0.34
CA GLU A 354 -23.31 27.83 -0.85
C GLU A 354 -22.43 26.62 -1.16
N PHE A 355 -22.32 25.68 -0.22
CA PHE A 355 -21.57 24.43 -0.41
C PHE A 355 -22.09 23.61 -1.61
N ARG A 356 -23.42 23.53 -1.78
CA ARG A 356 -24.01 22.84 -2.96
C ARG A 356 -23.59 23.44 -4.29
N LYS A 357 -23.47 24.77 -4.37
CA LYS A 357 -23.04 25.46 -5.59
C LYS A 357 -21.55 25.24 -5.85
N GLU A 358 -20.73 25.31 -4.81
CA GLU A 358 -19.29 25.05 -4.89
C GLU A 358 -19.01 23.61 -5.33
N LEU A 359 -19.68 22.62 -4.70
CA LEU A 359 -19.54 21.21 -5.05
C LEU A 359 -19.86 20.96 -6.52
N LYS A 360 -20.96 21.54 -7.02
CA LYS A 360 -21.36 21.40 -8.43
C LYS A 360 -20.33 22.03 -9.37
N HIS A 361 -19.80 23.21 -9.01
CA HIS A 361 -18.75 23.86 -9.80
C HIS A 361 -17.49 22.99 -9.91
N ASN A 362 -17.06 22.40 -8.79
CA ASN A 362 -15.89 21.52 -8.77
C ASN A 362 -16.14 20.23 -9.57
N GLN A 363 -17.34 19.64 -9.47
CA GLN A 363 -17.73 18.49 -10.29
C GLN A 363 -17.67 18.79 -11.79
N ASP A 364 -18.24 19.91 -12.23
CA ASP A 364 -18.22 20.31 -13.64
C ASP A 364 -16.76 20.55 -14.13
N GLN A 365 -15.90 21.11 -13.29
CA GLN A 365 -14.47 21.28 -13.61
C GLN A 365 -13.75 19.93 -13.73
N PHE A 366 -13.96 19.00 -12.80
CA PHE A 366 -13.29 17.70 -12.81
C PHE A 366 -13.75 16.79 -13.95
N ILE A 367 -15.03 16.84 -14.33
CA ILE A 367 -15.54 16.13 -15.51
C ILE A 367 -14.87 16.66 -16.78
N ASN A 368 -14.74 17.98 -16.93
CA ASN A 368 -14.17 18.58 -18.13
C ASN A 368 -12.64 18.44 -18.23
N SER A 369 -11.93 18.51 -17.10
CA SER A 369 -10.45 18.52 -17.07
C SER A 369 -9.84 17.13 -16.90
N LEU A 370 -10.40 16.31 -16.02
CA LEU A 370 -9.83 15.03 -15.60
C LEU A 370 -10.67 13.83 -16.06
N SER A 371 -11.83 14.08 -16.71
CA SER A 371 -12.80 13.03 -17.07
C SER A 371 -13.26 12.18 -15.89
N LEU A 372 -13.26 12.75 -14.67
CA LEU A 372 -13.66 12.05 -13.45
C LEU A 372 -15.16 12.19 -13.21
N GLY A 373 -15.85 11.05 -13.07
CA GLY A 373 -17.25 11.00 -12.69
C GLY A 373 -17.50 11.35 -11.21
N VAL A 374 -18.76 11.58 -10.84
CA VAL A 374 -19.17 11.95 -9.45
C VAL A 374 -18.89 10.82 -8.44
N SER A 375 -18.83 9.57 -8.90
CA SER A 375 -18.57 8.38 -8.09
C SER A 375 -17.14 7.84 -8.21
N GLU A 376 -16.31 8.45 -9.04
CA GLU A 376 -14.95 7.97 -9.29
C GLU A 376 -13.97 8.66 -8.34
N ALA A 377 -13.10 7.87 -7.72
CA ALA A 377 -12.02 8.38 -6.89
C ALA A 377 -10.72 8.31 -7.69
N ALA A 378 -9.95 9.39 -7.65
CA ALA A 378 -8.62 9.43 -8.22
C ALA A 378 -7.65 9.93 -7.16
N LEU A 379 -6.54 9.21 -6.98
CA LEU A 379 -5.46 9.63 -6.13
C LEU A 379 -4.34 10.18 -7.00
N TYR A 380 -3.92 11.41 -6.72
CA TYR A 380 -2.76 12.01 -7.37
C TYR A 380 -1.65 12.23 -6.35
N MET A 381 -0.42 11.82 -6.68
CA MET A 381 0.77 12.16 -5.91
C MET A 381 1.74 12.91 -6.81
N ASN A 382 2.00 14.18 -6.50
CA ASN A 382 2.85 15.06 -7.31
C ASN A 382 2.51 15.06 -8.82
N GLY A 383 1.22 14.92 -9.16
CA GLY A 383 0.73 14.88 -10.55
C GLY A 383 0.66 13.48 -11.17
N LEU A 384 1.23 12.45 -10.52
CA LEU A 384 1.10 11.06 -10.94
C LEU A 384 -0.28 10.51 -10.56
N TYR A 385 -1.01 9.99 -11.54
CA TYR A 385 -2.31 9.35 -11.33
C TYR A 385 -2.15 7.93 -10.77
N PHE A 386 -2.91 7.62 -9.73
CA PHE A 386 -3.04 6.29 -9.15
C PHE A 386 -4.50 5.84 -9.20
N ASP A 387 -4.68 4.66 -9.77
CA ASP A 387 -5.93 3.92 -9.68
C ASP A 387 -6.07 3.35 -8.27
N VAL A 388 -7.11 3.77 -7.56
CA VAL A 388 -7.40 3.40 -6.17
C VAL A 388 -7.73 1.92 -6.05
N ASP A 389 -8.25 1.27 -7.10
CA ASP A 389 -8.61 -0.14 -7.07
C ASP A 389 -7.38 -1.07 -7.20
N LEU A 390 -6.30 -0.56 -7.79
CA LEU A 390 -5.06 -1.30 -8.04
C LEU A 390 -3.91 -0.94 -7.07
N ILE A 391 -4.11 0.10 -6.25
CA ILE A 391 -3.08 0.58 -5.34
C ILE A 391 -3.01 -0.29 -4.09
N ASP A 392 -1.79 -0.70 -3.77
CA ASP A 392 -1.46 -1.39 -2.52
C ASP A 392 -0.58 -0.44 -1.69
N VAL A 393 -0.65 -0.57 -0.36
CA VAL A 393 0.16 0.22 0.58
C VAL A 393 1.66 0.03 0.29
N GLY A 394 2.08 -1.17 -0.13
CA GLY A 394 3.46 -1.43 -0.57
C GLY A 394 3.86 -0.61 -1.80
N LYS A 395 3.02 -0.58 -2.85
CA LYS A 395 3.28 0.23 -4.05
C LYS A 395 3.30 1.73 -3.73
N LEU A 396 2.40 2.17 -2.84
CA LEU A 396 2.35 3.54 -2.36
C LEU A 396 3.68 3.91 -1.66
N LEU A 397 4.17 3.04 -0.77
CA LEU A 397 5.47 3.23 -0.11
C LEU A 397 6.61 3.33 -1.13
N ASP A 398 6.66 2.41 -2.10
CA ASP A 398 7.69 2.41 -3.14
C ASP A 398 7.66 3.69 -3.99
N THR A 399 6.48 4.17 -4.34
CA THR A 399 6.32 5.40 -5.12
C THR A 399 6.77 6.61 -4.30
N VAL A 400 6.30 6.74 -3.05
CA VAL A 400 6.68 7.86 -2.17
C VAL A 400 8.18 7.86 -1.95
N ARG A 401 8.82 6.69 -1.82
CA ARG A 401 10.26 6.57 -1.72
C ARG A 401 11.00 7.04 -2.98
N HIS A 402 10.57 6.59 -4.16
CA HIS A 402 11.17 7.02 -5.43
C HIS A 402 11.03 8.53 -5.61
N GLU A 403 9.84 9.07 -5.33
CA GLU A 403 9.56 10.49 -5.44
C GLU A 403 10.41 11.30 -4.45
N LEU A 404 10.53 10.84 -3.21
CA LEU A 404 11.40 11.47 -2.22
C LEU A 404 12.86 11.53 -2.69
N ARG A 405 13.38 10.45 -3.32
CA ARG A 405 14.74 10.43 -3.88
C ARG A 405 14.91 11.48 -4.99
N VAL A 406 13.94 11.57 -5.89
CA VAL A 406 13.96 12.56 -6.98
C VAL A 406 13.91 13.98 -6.41
N MET A 407 13.00 14.26 -5.47
CA MET A 407 12.87 15.56 -4.83
C MET A 407 14.13 15.96 -4.06
N GLN A 408 14.76 15.03 -3.34
CA GLN A 408 16.03 15.27 -2.65
C GLN A 408 17.17 15.52 -3.63
N GLY A 409 17.22 14.79 -4.75
CA GLY A 409 18.16 15.05 -5.83
C GLY A 409 18.02 16.46 -6.40
N LEU A 410 16.79 16.89 -6.71
CA LEU A 410 16.53 18.25 -7.20
C LEU A 410 16.90 19.32 -6.16
N PHE A 411 16.59 19.08 -4.89
CA PHE A 411 16.98 19.97 -3.80
C PHE A 411 18.50 20.06 -3.66
N SER A 412 19.23 18.95 -3.82
CA SER A 412 20.71 18.95 -3.76
C SER A 412 21.36 19.76 -4.88
N ILE A 413 20.67 19.92 -6.02
CA ILE A 413 21.10 20.75 -7.16
C ILE A 413 20.71 22.23 -6.96
N GLY A 414 19.94 22.56 -5.92
CA GLY A 414 19.53 23.91 -5.58
C GLY A 414 18.17 24.34 -6.16
N ILE A 415 17.36 23.38 -6.63
CA ILE A 415 15.98 23.66 -7.04
C ILE A 415 15.10 23.72 -5.78
N THR A 416 14.56 24.89 -5.50
CA THR A 416 13.71 25.17 -4.34
C THR A 416 12.22 25.01 -4.65
N ASP A 417 11.39 24.99 -3.60
CA ASP A 417 9.96 24.65 -3.66
C ASP A 417 9.14 25.46 -4.69
N GLU A 418 9.40 26.77 -4.83
CA GLU A 418 8.68 27.62 -5.80
C GLU A 418 8.95 27.23 -7.26
N SER A 419 10.19 26.82 -7.55
CA SER A 419 10.57 26.34 -8.88
C SER A 419 10.15 24.90 -9.09
N LEU A 420 10.12 24.10 -8.02
CA LEU A 420 9.72 22.69 -8.04
C LEU A 420 8.25 22.52 -8.43
N GLN A 421 7.34 23.30 -7.86
CA GLN A 421 5.91 23.24 -8.24
C GLN A 421 5.70 23.56 -9.72
N LYS A 422 6.41 24.58 -10.23
CA LYS A 422 6.37 24.93 -11.65
C LYS A 422 6.94 23.80 -12.51
N LEU A 423 8.06 23.20 -12.10
CA LEU A 423 8.68 22.10 -12.81
C LEU A 423 7.77 20.86 -12.86
N LEU A 424 7.15 20.49 -11.74
CA LEU A 424 6.20 19.36 -11.66
C LEU A 424 4.92 19.62 -12.45
N SER A 425 4.53 20.88 -12.62
CA SER A 425 3.38 21.25 -13.47
C SER A 425 3.67 21.20 -14.97
N LEU A 426 4.94 21.09 -15.39
CA LEU A 426 5.28 20.97 -16.80
C LEU A 426 4.95 19.56 -17.27
N ASP A 427 4.14 19.47 -18.33
CA ASP A 427 3.93 18.23 -19.03
C ASP A 427 5.21 17.88 -19.82
N LEU A 428 6.07 17.09 -19.17
CA LEU A 428 7.26 16.51 -19.76
C LEU A 428 6.97 15.17 -20.44
N SER A 429 5.69 14.75 -20.52
CA SER A 429 5.36 13.55 -21.28
C SER A 429 5.88 13.77 -22.70
N PRO A 430 6.78 12.92 -23.20
CA PRO A 430 7.18 13.00 -24.59
C PRO A 430 5.88 12.85 -25.35
N SER A 431 5.50 13.87 -26.14
CA SER A 431 4.26 13.90 -26.90
C SER A 431 4.07 12.53 -27.56
N SER A 432 3.24 11.72 -26.90
CA SER A 432 3.24 10.29 -27.11
C SER A 432 2.67 10.08 -28.50
N LYS A 433 3.53 9.57 -29.38
CA LYS A 433 3.37 9.48 -30.85
C LYS A 433 3.83 10.72 -31.63
N THR A 434 5.07 11.13 -31.46
CA THR A 434 5.82 11.54 -32.66
C THR A 434 6.06 10.29 -33.50
N GLU A 435 5.05 9.89 -34.29
CA GLU A 435 5.22 8.90 -35.34
C GLU A 435 6.23 9.48 -36.33
N TYR A 436 7.50 9.08 -36.17
CA TYR A 436 8.54 9.50 -37.10
C TYR A 436 8.27 8.85 -38.45
N GLY A 437 8.05 9.68 -39.47
CA GLY A 437 8.02 9.22 -40.85
C GLY A 437 9.41 8.77 -41.28
N LEU A 438 9.61 7.48 -41.53
CA LEU A 438 10.83 6.95 -42.14
C LEU A 438 10.74 7.12 -43.65
N ASP A 439 11.78 7.68 -44.28
CA ASP A 439 11.86 7.67 -45.75
C ASP A 439 12.23 6.27 -46.24
N ILE A 440 11.27 5.61 -46.89
CA ILE A 440 11.38 4.24 -47.38
C ILE A 440 11.84 4.15 -48.84
N ARG A 441 12.16 5.28 -49.48
CA ARG A 441 12.50 5.34 -50.91
C ARG A 441 13.96 4.97 -51.10
N ASP A 442 14.22 3.71 -51.44
CA ASP A 442 15.54 3.25 -51.83
C ASP A 442 15.47 2.37 -53.09
N SER A 443 16.53 2.44 -53.89
CA SER A 443 16.80 1.58 -55.05
C SER A 443 16.83 0.09 -54.73
N ALA A 444 17.10 -0.27 -53.46
CA ALA A 444 17.09 -1.66 -52.99
C ALA A 444 15.67 -2.25 -52.87
N VAL A 445 14.62 -1.42 -52.85
CA VAL A 445 13.24 -1.87 -52.70
C VAL A 445 12.69 -2.38 -54.03
N GLN A 446 12.30 -3.66 -54.06
CA GLN A 446 11.61 -4.26 -55.20
C GLN A 446 10.09 -4.17 -54.99
N TRP A 447 9.43 -3.38 -55.83
CA TRP A 447 7.98 -3.19 -55.76
C TRP A 447 7.25 -4.33 -56.48
N ILE A 448 6.40 -5.05 -55.74
CA ILE A 448 5.60 -6.18 -56.27
C ILE A 448 4.28 -5.68 -56.89
N ASN A 449 3.76 -4.55 -56.41
CA ASN A 449 2.45 -4.02 -56.79
C ASN A 449 2.55 -2.54 -57.19
N ASP A 450 2.04 -2.17 -58.37
CA ASP A 450 1.92 -0.78 -58.82
C ASP A 450 0.44 -0.46 -59.11
N ILE A 451 -0.22 0.15 -58.12
CA ILE A 451 -1.66 0.48 -58.17
C ILE A 451 -1.98 1.42 -59.34
N GLU A 452 -1.05 2.28 -59.78
CA GLU A 452 -1.31 3.25 -60.83
C GLU A 452 -1.19 2.64 -62.23
N LYS A 453 -0.29 1.68 -62.43
CA LYS A 453 -0.01 1.12 -63.76
C LYS A 453 -0.57 -0.27 -64.01
N ASP A 454 -0.77 -1.09 -62.97
CA ASP A 454 -1.18 -2.48 -63.15
C ASP A 454 -2.61 -2.61 -63.70
N GLY A 455 -2.79 -3.49 -64.69
CA GLY A 455 -4.07 -3.70 -65.37
C GLY A 455 -5.21 -4.13 -64.43
N LYS A 456 -4.88 -4.81 -63.32
CA LYS A 456 -5.81 -5.29 -62.29
C LYS A 456 -6.62 -4.15 -61.65
N TYR A 457 -6.04 -2.94 -61.54
CA TYR A 457 -6.67 -1.79 -60.87
C TYR A 457 -7.35 -0.82 -61.83
N THR A 458 -7.47 -1.15 -63.10
CA THR A 458 -8.05 -0.26 -64.13
C THR A 458 -9.49 0.18 -63.82
N ARG A 459 -10.24 -0.63 -63.07
CA ARG A 459 -11.63 -0.33 -62.66
C ARG A 459 -11.73 0.70 -61.53
N TRP A 460 -10.63 1.02 -60.85
CA TRP A 460 -10.62 1.95 -59.73
C TRP A 460 -10.54 3.40 -60.21
N SER A 461 -11.14 4.31 -59.45
CA SER A 461 -11.15 5.74 -59.79
C SER A 461 -9.81 6.40 -59.46
N PHE A 462 -9.43 7.41 -60.24
CA PHE A 462 -8.23 8.23 -60.00
C PHE A 462 -8.49 9.43 -59.07
N SER A 463 -9.75 9.65 -58.66
CA SER A 463 -10.18 10.84 -57.94
C SER A 463 -9.95 10.70 -56.44
N LEU A 464 -9.21 11.65 -55.86
CA LEU A 464 -8.98 11.71 -54.41
C LEU A 464 -10.24 12.13 -53.63
N MET A 465 -11.25 12.70 -54.29
CA MET A 465 -12.53 13.04 -53.66
C MET A 465 -13.28 11.81 -53.14
N ASP A 466 -12.93 10.62 -53.60
CA ASP A 466 -13.54 9.36 -53.14
C ASP A 466 -13.08 8.96 -51.73
N LEU A 467 -12.00 9.57 -51.21
CA LEU A 467 -11.59 9.45 -49.80
C LEU A 467 -12.55 10.15 -48.85
N LEU A 468 -13.18 11.24 -49.28
CA LEU A 468 -14.05 12.07 -48.45
C LEU A 468 -15.50 11.54 -48.38
N ARG A 469 -15.84 10.54 -49.18
CA ARG A 469 -17.16 9.89 -49.09
C ARG A 469 -17.24 9.17 -47.73
N PRO A 470 -18.41 9.12 -47.08
CA PRO A 470 -18.60 8.33 -45.87
C PRO A 470 -18.54 6.82 -46.18
N THR A 471 -17.87 6.04 -45.33
CA THR A 471 -17.80 4.56 -45.37
C THR A 471 -17.98 3.97 -43.99
N PHE A 472 -18.30 2.68 -43.93
CA PHE A 472 -18.17 1.92 -42.70
C PHE A 472 -16.72 1.99 -42.16
N PRO A 473 -16.54 2.21 -40.85
CA PRO A 473 -15.22 2.29 -40.23
C PRO A 473 -14.45 0.98 -40.45
N GLY A 474 -13.17 1.10 -40.83
CA GLY A 474 -12.28 -0.04 -41.10
C GLY A 474 -12.20 -0.51 -42.56
N MET A 475 -13.03 0.03 -43.47
CA MET A 475 -12.93 -0.30 -44.90
C MET A 475 -11.92 0.61 -45.64
N LEU A 476 -10.94 0.01 -46.32
CA LEU A 476 -10.03 0.73 -47.22
C LEU A 476 -10.75 1.14 -48.52
N ARG A 477 -10.40 2.32 -49.03
CA ARG A 477 -10.96 2.86 -50.28
C ARG A 477 -10.19 2.33 -51.49
N ASN A 478 -10.92 1.84 -52.49
CA ASN A 478 -10.37 1.38 -53.76
C ASN A 478 -10.09 2.57 -54.68
N ILE A 479 -8.90 3.15 -54.58
CA ILE A 479 -8.46 4.30 -55.38
C ILE A 479 -7.20 3.93 -56.14
N ARG A 480 -7.14 4.31 -57.42
CA ARG A 480 -6.01 4.09 -58.31
C ARG A 480 -4.91 5.15 -58.11
N ARG A 481 -4.44 5.32 -56.87
CA ARG A 481 -3.39 6.27 -56.46
C ARG A 481 -2.48 5.63 -55.43
N ASN A 482 -1.18 5.92 -55.49
CA ASN A 482 -0.24 5.46 -54.48
C ASN A 482 -0.37 6.28 -53.18
N LEU A 483 -1.14 5.75 -52.21
CA LEU A 483 -1.41 6.38 -50.91
C LEU A 483 -0.74 5.63 -49.74
N TYR A 484 -0.69 4.31 -49.84
CA TYR A 484 -0.16 3.44 -48.79
C TYR A 484 0.97 2.60 -49.37
N SER A 485 2.15 2.72 -48.79
CA SER A 485 3.32 1.95 -49.16
C SER A 485 3.73 1.06 -47.98
N LEU A 486 3.88 -0.23 -48.23
CA LEU A 486 4.34 -1.22 -47.25
C LEU A 486 5.63 -1.84 -47.78
N VAL A 487 6.74 -1.62 -47.09
CA VAL A 487 8.03 -2.24 -47.39
C VAL A 487 8.28 -3.34 -46.37
N ILE A 488 8.44 -4.57 -46.87
CA ILE A 488 8.69 -5.74 -46.03
C ILE A 488 10.16 -6.12 -46.18
N ILE A 489 10.93 -5.99 -45.10
CA ILE A 489 12.31 -6.49 -45.04
C ILE A 489 12.24 -7.93 -44.53
N CYS A 490 12.62 -8.88 -45.39
CA CYS A 490 12.59 -10.29 -45.03
C CYS A 490 13.92 -10.98 -45.34
N ASN A 491 14.27 -11.97 -44.51
CA ASN A 491 15.41 -12.84 -44.76
C ASN A 491 14.92 -14.07 -45.56
N PRO A 492 15.38 -14.27 -46.81
CA PRO A 492 14.93 -15.38 -47.65
C PRO A 492 15.39 -16.76 -47.16
N ALA A 493 16.34 -16.83 -46.21
CA ALA A 493 16.83 -18.10 -45.66
C ALA A 493 15.87 -18.74 -44.63
N HIS A 494 14.94 -17.98 -44.04
CA HIS A 494 14.01 -18.51 -43.05
C HIS A 494 12.69 -18.97 -43.69
N ALA A 495 12.24 -20.18 -43.37
CA ALA A 495 10.99 -20.72 -43.90
C ALA A 495 9.73 -19.85 -43.59
N ALA A 496 9.77 -19.05 -42.54
CA ALA A 496 8.69 -18.14 -42.15
C ALA A 496 8.50 -16.94 -43.11
N SER A 497 9.50 -16.59 -43.93
CA SER A 497 9.38 -15.47 -44.89
C SER A 497 8.77 -15.87 -46.23
N ILE A 498 8.72 -17.17 -46.55
CA ILE A 498 8.13 -17.72 -47.78
C ILE A 498 6.68 -17.25 -48.01
N PRO A 499 5.75 -17.27 -47.03
CA PRO A 499 4.39 -16.79 -47.25
C PRO A 499 4.31 -15.29 -47.56
N LEU A 500 5.26 -14.48 -47.08
CA LEU A 500 5.31 -13.03 -47.34
C LEU A 500 5.78 -12.71 -48.77
N ILE A 501 6.57 -13.59 -49.36
CA ILE A 501 7.07 -13.46 -50.74
C ILE A 501 6.02 -13.96 -51.76
N LYS A 502 5.05 -14.78 -51.32
CA LYS A 502 4.00 -15.38 -52.16
C LYS A 502 2.73 -14.51 -52.29
N LEU A 503 2.76 -13.28 -51.75
CA LEU A 503 1.64 -12.32 -51.77
C LEU A 503 1.31 -11.81 -53.18
#